data_AF-A0A7C6EAG8-F1
#
_entry.id   AF-A0A7C6EAG8-F1
#
_cell.length_a   1.000
_cell.length_b   1.000
_cell.length_c   1.000
_cell.angle_alpha   90.00
_cell.angle_beta   90.00
_cell.angle_gamma   90.00
#
_symmetry.space_group_name_H-M   'P 1'
#
loop_
_entity.id
_entity.type
_entity.pdbx_description
1 polymer ?
#
loop_
_entity_poly.entity_id
_entity_poly.type
_entity_poly.pdbx_seq_one_letter_code
_entity_poly.pdbx_strand_id
1 'polypeptide(L)'
;NIVYNFPDFTFLAKKEGKFAKRYEFYIDGIELANCYEEENDFVRLKKYFNNSTDKEFIDFMAFGMPPASGIAFGFDRILKLLIKQ
;
A
#
# COMPACT_ATOMS: atom_id res chain seq x y z
N ASN A 1 9.08 -14.39 -6.12
CA ASN A 1 9.39 -13.18 -6.91
C ASN A 1 8.88 -11.95 -6.18
N ILE A 2 9.66 -10.87 -6.15
CA ILE A 2 9.23 -9.57 -5.63
C ILE A 2 9.13 -8.61 -6.81
N VAL A 3 7.97 -7.99 -6.98
CA VAL A 3 7.74 -6.91 -7.95
C VAL A 3 7.75 -5.60 -7.17
N TYR A 4 8.48 -4.59 -7.62
CA TYR A 4 8.62 -3.30 -6.95
C TYR A 4 8.84 -2.20 -8.01
N ASN A 5 9.06 -0.95 -7.58
CA ASN A 5 9.09 0.24 -8.44
C ASN A 5 7.76 0.47 -9.17
N PHE A 6 6.65 0.36 -8.42
CA PHE A 6 5.34 0.72 -8.95
C PHE A 6 5.31 2.21 -9.29
N PRO A 7 4.67 2.62 -10.41
CA PRO A 7 4.54 4.03 -10.71
C PRO A 7 3.72 4.78 -9.66
N ASP A 8 3.93 6.08 -9.54
CA ASP A 8 3.32 7.01 -8.57
C ASP A 8 1.80 7.29 -8.78
N PHE A 9 1.01 6.29 -9.18
CA PHE A 9 -0.46 6.36 -9.16
C PHE A 9 -1.06 5.68 -7.92
N THR A 10 -0.24 5.18 -7.01
CA THR A 10 -0.66 4.47 -5.79
C THR A 10 -0.70 5.45 -4.62
N PHE A 11 -1.85 6.07 -4.39
CA PHE A 11 -1.96 7.27 -3.56
C PHE A 11 -1.76 7.08 -2.05
N LEU A 12 -1.88 5.83 -1.57
CA LEU A 12 -1.63 5.45 -0.18
C LEU A 12 -0.19 5.01 0.07
N ALA A 13 0.59 4.75 -0.98
CA ALA A 13 1.99 4.42 -0.84
C ALA A 13 2.83 5.68 -0.99
N LYS A 14 3.84 5.80 -0.13
CA LYS A 14 4.74 6.95 -0.13
C LYS A 14 5.45 7.10 -1.45
N LYS A 15 5.50 8.32 -1.95
CA LYS A 15 6.21 8.64 -3.20
C LYS A 15 7.72 8.68 -3.02
N GLU A 16 8.42 8.13 -4.01
CA GLU A 16 9.85 8.30 -4.22
C GLU A 16 10.14 8.59 -5.70
N GLY A 17 10.31 9.87 -6.05
CA GLY A 17 10.60 10.29 -7.43
C GLY A 17 9.43 10.01 -8.40
N LYS A 18 9.59 9.04 -9.29
CA LYS A 18 8.55 8.60 -10.25
C LYS A 18 7.84 7.32 -9.79
N PHE A 19 8.28 6.76 -8.67
CA PHE A 19 7.81 5.49 -8.14
C PHE A 19 7.13 5.70 -6.80
N ALA A 20 6.40 4.69 -6.36
CA ALA A 20 5.94 4.54 -5.00
C ALA A 20 6.80 3.50 -4.28
N LYS A 21 6.98 3.69 -2.97
CA LYS A 21 7.60 2.73 -2.06
C LYS A 21 6.64 1.58 -1.78
N ARG A 22 6.28 0.87 -2.82
CA ARG A 22 5.37 -0.29 -2.84
C ARG A 22 6.09 -1.48 -3.45
N TYR A 23 5.82 -2.66 -2.91
CA TYR A 23 6.23 -3.92 -3.51
C TYR A 23 5.15 -4.99 -3.31
N GLU A 24 5.17 -5.98 -4.18
CA GLU A 24 4.27 -7.12 -4.16
C GLU A 24 5.07 -8.42 -4.17
N PHE A 25 4.63 -9.40 -3.40
CA PHE A 25 5.25 -10.71 -3.31
C PHE A 25 4.45 -11.74 -4.09
N TYR A 26 5.13 -12.55 -4.90
CA TYR A 26 4.53 -13.53 -5.79
C TYR A 26 5.19 -14.90 -5.67
N ILE A 27 4.38 -15.97 -5.71
CA ILE A 27 4.80 -17.37 -5.89
C ILE A 27 3.94 -17.98 -7.00
N ASP A 28 4.57 -18.67 -7.95
CA ASP A 28 3.90 -19.32 -9.10
C ASP A 28 2.92 -18.40 -9.86
N GLY A 29 3.29 -17.12 -10.00
CA GLY A 29 2.46 -16.11 -10.68
C GLY A 29 1.26 -15.62 -9.86
N ILE A 30 1.10 -16.09 -8.61
CA ILE A 30 0.04 -15.66 -7.69
C ILE A 30 0.61 -14.62 -6.72
N GLU A 31 -0.03 -13.46 -6.66
CA GLU A 31 0.25 -12.43 -5.65
C GLU A 31 -0.14 -12.95 -4.26
N LEU A 32 0.78 -12.90 -3.31
CA LEU A 32 0.58 -13.33 -1.93
C LEU A 32 0.58 -12.17 -0.93
N ALA A 33 1.27 -11.08 -1.24
CA ALA A 33 1.28 -9.92 -0.38
C ALA A 33 1.43 -8.62 -1.17
N ASN A 34 0.75 -7.58 -0.69
CA ASN A 34 0.93 -6.20 -1.12
C ASN A 34 1.46 -5.39 0.06
N CYS A 35 2.55 -4.65 -0.16
CA CYS A 35 3.28 -3.96 0.89
C CYS A 35 3.65 -2.55 0.45
N TYR A 36 3.59 -1.57 1.35
CA TYR A 36 4.05 -0.22 1.06
C TYR A 36 4.47 0.55 2.32
N GLU A 37 5.41 1.49 2.16
CA GLU A 37 5.57 2.57 3.14
C GLU A 37 4.32 3.47 3.01
N GLU A 38 3.65 3.72 4.13
CA GLU A 38 2.40 4.47 4.15
C GLU A 38 2.66 5.93 3.78
N GLU A 39 1.82 6.49 2.90
CA GLU A 39 1.84 7.92 2.63
C GLU A 39 1.35 8.67 3.87
N ASN A 40 2.22 9.52 4.41
CA ASN A 40 1.94 10.30 5.62
C ASN A 40 2.00 11.81 5.39
N ASP A 41 2.22 12.26 4.15
CA ASP A 41 2.08 13.67 3.76
C ASP A 41 0.59 14.03 3.63
N PHE A 42 0.09 14.77 4.63
CA PHE A 42 -1.28 15.29 4.67
C PHE A 42 -1.66 16.10 3.43
N VAL A 43 -0.77 16.95 2.90
CA VAL A 43 -1.08 17.80 1.74
C VAL A 43 -1.34 16.95 0.51
N ARG A 44 -0.52 15.91 0.34
CA ARG A 44 -0.62 14.97 -0.75
C ARG A 44 -1.87 14.10 -0.64
N LEU A 45 -2.14 13.54 0.54
CA LEU A 45 -3.38 12.78 0.79
C LEU A 45 -4.62 13.65 0.59
N LYS A 46 -4.66 14.87 1.13
CA LYS A 46 -5.78 15.79 0.94
C LYS A 46 -6.06 16.06 -0.54
N LYS A 47 -5.03 16.17 -1.37
CA LYS A 47 -5.21 16.34 -2.83
C LYS A 47 -5.91 15.14 -3.46
N TYR A 48 -5.58 13.91 -3.05
CA TYR A 48 -6.20 12.69 -3.60
C TYR A 48 -7.59 12.43 -3.03
N PHE A 49 -7.81 12.75 -1.76
CA PHE A 49 -9.04 12.48 -1.02
C PHE A 49 -10.00 13.69 -0.98
N ASN A 50 -9.73 14.77 -1.72
CA ASN A 50 -10.55 15.99 -1.69
C ASN A 50 -12.05 15.75 -1.97
N ASN A 51 -12.36 14.73 -2.78
CA ASN A 51 -13.73 14.32 -3.12
C ASN A 51 -14.10 12.95 -2.49
N SER A 52 -13.32 12.47 -1.52
CA SER A 52 -13.59 11.21 -0.84
C SER A 52 -14.77 11.35 0.12
N THR A 53 -15.52 10.28 0.30
CA THR A 53 -16.51 10.15 1.38
C THR A 53 -15.85 9.94 2.74
N ASP A 54 -14.59 9.51 2.76
CA ASP A 54 -13.81 9.24 3.96
C ASP A 54 -13.11 10.51 4.47
N LYS A 55 -13.92 11.40 5.04
CA LYS A 55 -13.43 12.66 5.63
C LYS A 55 -12.69 12.42 6.94
N GLU A 56 -13.13 11.42 7.72
CA GLU A 56 -12.52 11.07 8.99
C GLU A 56 -11.06 10.66 8.83
N PHE A 57 -10.73 9.85 7.82
CA PHE A 57 -9.34 9.52 7.52
C PHE A 57 -8.48 10.78 7.34
N ILE A 58 -8.93 11.74 6.54
CA ILE A 58 -8.16 12.97 6.27
C ILE A 58 -8.04 13.86 7.51
N ASP A 59 -9.09 13.94 8.32
CA ASP A 59 -9.05 14.65 9.59
C ASP A 59 -8.04 14.00 10.55
N PHE A 60 -7.98 12.65 10.61
CA PHE A 60 -6.96 11.93 11.38
C PHE A 60 -5.54 12.19 10.87
N MET A 61 -5.36 12.17 9.56
CA MET A 61 -4.06 12.44 8.94
C MET A 61 -3.57 13.86 9.18
N ALA A 62 -4.47 14.82 9.45
CA ALA A 62 -4.11 16.20 9.83
C ALA A 62 -3.44 16.29 11.21
N PHE A 63 -3.71 15.34 12.12
CA PHE A 63 -3.01 15.26 13.42
C PHE A 63 -1.56 14.77 13.28
N GLY A 64 -1.22 14.19 12.13
CA GLY A 64 0.10 13.67 11.83
C GLY A 64 0.20 12.17 12.10
N MET A 65 0.45 11.40 11.04
CA MET A 65 0.77 9.98 11.14
C MET A 65 2.29 9.77 11.16
N PRO A 66 2.83 9.01 12.13
CA PRO A 66 4.25 8.67 12.14
C PRO A 66 4.61 7.82 10.90
N PRO A 67 5.89 7.77 10.51
CA PRO A 67 6.34 6.85 9.47
C PRO A 67 5.92 5.40 9.80
N ALA A 68 5.26 4.75 8.85
CA ALA A 68 4.73 3.41 9.01
C ALA A 68 4.87 2.61 7.70
N SER A 69 4.75 1.29 7.81
CA SER A 69 4.68 0.40 6.65
C SER A 69 3.57 -0.61 6.84
N GLY A 70 2.77 -0.80 5.80
CA GLY A 70 1.65 -1.73 5.76
C GLY A 70 1.97 -2.96 4.92
N ILE A 71 1.37 -4.08 5.30
CA ILE A 71 1.37 -5.33 4.53
C ILE A 71 0.01 -6.00 4.62
N ALA A 72 -0.51 -6.46 3.48
CA ALA A 72 -1.71 -7.28 3.40
C ALA A 72 -1.35 -8.64 2.79
N PHE A 73 -1.64 -9.73 3.51
CA PHE A 73 -1.41 -11.09 3.05
C PHE A 73 -2.70 -11.73 2.49
N GLY A 74 -2.61 -12.37 1.33
CA GLY A 74 -3.67 -13.21 0.78
C GLY A 74 -3.71 -14.56 1.50
N PHE A 75 -4.34 -14.62 2.67
CA PHE A 75 -4.34 -15.80 3.55
C PHE A 75 -4.79 -17.09 2.83
N ASP A 76 -5.89 -17.07 2.07
CA ASP A 76 -6.36 -18.23 1.31
C ASP A 76 -5.35 -18.70 0.25
N ARG A 77 -4.64 -17.76 -0.39
CA ARG A 77 -3.62 -18.05 -1.41
C ARG A 77 -2.41 -18.71 -0.77
N ILE A 78 -2.02 -18.25 0.43
CA ILE A 78 -0.96 -18.86 1.23
C ILE A 78 -1.38 -20.26 1.66
N LEU A 79 -2.57 -20.43 2.22
CA LEU A 79 -3.08 -21.75 2.62
C LEU A 79 -3.12 -22.73 1.43
N LYS A 80 -3.55 -22.29 0.25
CA LYS A 80 -3.54 -23.10 -0.97
C LYS A 80 -2.15 -23.60 -1.33
N LEU A 81 -1.10 -22.81 -1.09
CA LEU A 81 0.29 -23.23 -1.33
C LEU A 81 0.79 -24.18 -0.23
N LEU A 82 0.41 -23.96 1.03
CA LEU A 82 0.84 -24.81 2.16
C LEU A 82 0.14 -26.17 2.19
N ILE A 83 -1.11 -26.24 1.76
CA ILE A 83 -1.94 -27.47 1.81
C ILE A 83 -1.80 -28.29 0.51
N LYS A 84 -1.28 -27.70 -0.57
CA LYS A 84 -0.86 -28.46 -1.75
C LYS A 84 0.36 -29.33 -1.40
N GLN A 85 0.11 -30.57 -1.03
CA GLN A 85 1.01 -31.70 -1.30
C GLN A 85 0.84 -32.14 -2.75
#